data_AF-A0A916MAP5-F1
#
_entry.id   AF-A0A916MAP5-F1
#
_cell.length_a   1.000
_cell.length_b   1.000
_cell.length_c   1.000
_cell.angle_alpha   90.00
_cell.angle_beta   90.00
_cell.angle_gamma   90.00
#
_symmetry.space_group_name_H-M   'P 1'
#
loop_
_entity.id
_entity.type
_entity.pdbx_description
1 polymer ?
#
loop_
_entity_poly.entity_id
_entity_poly.type
_entity_poly.pdbx_seq_one_letter_code
_entity_poly.pdbx_strand_id
1 'polypeptide(L)' 'LGEMNAEQLWETTLNPDTRRALRVNATTAPLADTLDKFNMLMGKHEAASRRAWLEYHGNEVQGDV' A
#
# COMPACT_ATOMS: atom_id res chain seq x y z
N LEU A 1 8.70 12.32 -5.55
CA LEU A 1 9.60 11.99 -6.69
C LEU A 1 10.03 13.23 -7.48
N GLY A 2 9.13 14.17 -7.81
CA GLY A 2 9.52 15.38 -8.55
C GLY A 2 10.48 16.33 -7.82
N GLU A 3 10.65 16.16 -6.50
CA GLU A 3 11.64 16.88 -5.69
C GLU A 3 13.04 16.25 -5.73
N MET A 4 13.18 15.04 -6.29
CA MET A 4 14.46 14.34 -6.40
C MET A 4 15.06 14.58 -7.78
N ASN A 5 16.38 14.78 -7.84
CA ASN A 5 17.07 14.80 -9.12
C ASN A 5 17.24 13.37 -9.68
N ALA A 6 17.68 13.27 -10.94
CA ALA A 6 17.78 11.97 -11.64
C ALA A 6 18.75 10.99 -10.95
N GLU A 7 19.88 11.48 -10.43
CA GLU A 7 20.89 10.67 -9.76
C GLU A 7 20.36 10.11 -8.43
N GLN A 8 19.73 10.96 -7.62
CA GLN A 8 19.09 10.56 -6.38
C GLN A 8 18.00 9.51 -6.59
N LEU A 9 17.16 9.68 -7.61
CA LEU A 9 16.11 8.72 -7.94
C LEU A 9 16.70 7.37 -8.36
N TRP A 10 17.76 7.40 -9.19
CA TRP A 10 18.44 6.21 -9.64
C TRP A 10 19.02 5.42 -8.46
N GLU A 11 19.85 6.07 -7.64
CA GLU A 11 20.58 5.40 -6.56
C GLU A 11 19.67 4.86 -5.45
N THR A 12 18.58 5.56 -5.13
CA THR A 12 17.73 5.19 -3.99
C THR A 12 16.57 4.26 -4.34
N THR A 13 16.09 4.30 -5.58
CA THR A 13 14.81 3.66 -5.95
C THR A 13 14.92 2.72 -7.15
N LEU A 14 15.68 3.07 -8.19
CA LEU A 14 15.61 2.38 -9.48
C LEU A 14 16.76 1.39 -9.75
N ASN A 15 17.95 1.67 -9.23
CA ASN A 15 19.14 0.84 -9.46
C ASN A 15 18.90 -0.59 -8.94
N PRO A 16 18.93 -1.63 -9.81
CA PRO A 16 18.68 -3.01 -9.43
C PRO A 16 19.58 -3.54 -8.30
N ASP A 17 20.80 -3.01 -8.18
CA ASP A 17 21.79 -3.46 -7.21
C ASP A 17 21.54 -2.88 -5.82
N THR A 18 20.91 -1.70 -5.72
CA THR A 18 20.68 -0.99 -4.44
C THR A 18 19.21 -0.93 -4.03
N ARG A 19 18.29 -1.07 -4.98
CA ARG A 19 16.84 -0.94 -4.71
C ARG A 19 16.32 -2.06 -3.84
N ARG A 20 15.28 -1.74 -3.06
CA ARG A 20 14.49 -2.71 -2.30
C ARG A 20 13.06 -2.72 -2.84
N ALA A 21 12.70 -3.78 -3.58
CA ALA A 21 11.36 -3.95 -4.13
C ALA A 21 10.57 -4.98 -3.32
N LEU A 22 9.32 -4.67 -2.99
CA LEU A 22 8.39 -5.60 -2.35
C LEU A 22 7.52 -6.27 -3.42
N ARG A 23 7.59 -7.59 -3.51
CA ARG A 23 6.74 -8.38 -4.40
C ARG A 23 5.39 -8.64 -3.74
N VAL A 24 4.33 -8.09 -4.32
CA VAL A 24 2.96 -8.39 -3.90
C VAL A 24 2.57 -9.78 -4.40
N ASN A 25 2.11 -10.64 -3.49
CA ASN A 25 1.58 -11.97 -3.82
C ASN A 25 0.10 -12.02 -3.41
N ALA A 26 -0.76 -12.47 -4.32
CA ALA A 26 -2.20 -12.58 -4.08
C ALA A 26 -2.62 -13.91 -3.41
N THR A 27 -1.66 -14.71 -2.92
CA THR A 27 -1.89 -16.07 -2.42
C THR A 27 -2.09 -16.14 -0.90
N THR A 28 -1.88 -15.05 -0.17
CA THR A 28 -1.84 -15.03 1.30
C THR A 28 -3.21 -14.88 1.95
N ALA A 29 -4.20 -14.36 1.23
CA ALA A 29 -5.58 -14.22 1.71
C ALA A 29 -6.54 -14.91 0.73
N PRO A 30 -7.71 -15.40 1.19
CA PRO A 30 -8.79 -15.77 0.31
C PRO A 30 -9.12 -14.63 -0.66
N LEU A 31 -9.34 -14.96 -1.93
CA LEU A 31 -9.67 -13.96 -2.95
C LEU A 31 -10.92 -13.15 -2.57
N ALA A 32 -11.91 -13.78 -1.94
CA ALA A 32 -13.14 -13.14 -1.47
C ALA A 32 -12.83 -12.01 -0.47
N ASP A 33 -12.07 -12.31 0.59
CA ASP A 33 -11.68 -11.32 1.60
C ASP A 33 -10.92 -10.13 1.00
N THR A 34 -10.10 -10.41 -0.03
CA THR A 34 -9.38 -9.36 -0.76
C THR A 34 -10.35 -8.47 -1.52
N LEU A 35 -11.27 -9.05 -2.29
CA LEU A 35 -12.27 -8.32 -3.07
C LEU A 35 -13.21 -7.49 -2.18
N ASP A 36 -13.63 -8.04 -1.04
CA ASP A 36 -14.48 -7.32 -0.08
C ASP A 36 -13.76 -6.11 0.50
N LYS A 37 -12.47 -6.25 0.86
CA LYS A 37 -11.63 -5.12 1.29
C LYS A 37 -11.46 -4.08 0.18
N PHE A 38 -11.24 -4.51 -1.06
CA PHE A 38 -11.17 -3.60 -2.21
C PHE A 38 -12.49 -2.84 -2.39
N ASN A 39 -13.65 -3.50 -2.28
CA ASN A 39 -14.94 -2.83 -2.37
C ASN A 39 -15.13 -1.82 -1.24
N MET A 40 -14.90 -2.21 0.02
CA MET A 40 -15.00 -1.30 1.17
C MET A 40 -14.09 -0.08 1.03
N LEU A 41 -12.83 -0.26 0.58
CA LEU A 41 -11.86 0.83 0.50
C LEU A 41 -12.00 1.69 -0.77
N MET A 42 -12.40 1.11 -1.91
CA MET A 42 -12.38 1.80 -3.20
C MET A 42 -13.77 2.08 -3.77
N GLY A 43 -14.81 1.46 -3.21
CA GLY A 43 -16.20 1.60 -3.65
C GLY A 43 -16.71 3.04 -3.51
N LYS A 44 -17.40 3.52 -4.55
CA LYS A 44 -17.99 4.88 -4.58
C LYS A 44 -19.01 5.09 -3.47
N HIS A 45 -19.77 4.04 -3.13
CA HIS A 45 -20.85 4.09 -2.15
C HIS A 45 -20.41 3.69 -0.73
N GLU A 46 -19.13 3.37 -0.51
CA GLU A 46 -18.60 2.85 0.76
C GLU A 46 -17.95 3.93 1.65
N ALA A 47 -18.27 5.21 1.43
CA ALA A 47 -17.59 6.31 2.11
C ALA A 47 -17.73 6.27 3.65
N ALA A 48 -18.88 5.81 4.17
CA ALA A 48 -19.10 5.66 5.61
C ALA A 48 -18.29 4.49 6.19
N SER A 49 -18.38 3.31 5.55
CA SER A 49 -17.64 2.10 5.92
C SER A 49 -16.13 2.34 5.93
N ARG A 50 -15.60 2.97 4.87
CA ARG A 50 -14.18 3.34 4.77
C ARG A 50 -13.73 4.26 5.90
N ARG A 51 -14.53 5.27 6.26
CA ARG A 51 -14.18 6.20 7.34
C ARG A 51 -14.06 5.46 8.67
N ALA A 52 -15.07 4.68 9.03
CA ALA A 52 -15.07 3.92 10.28
C ALA A 52 -13.88 2.94 10.35
N TRP A 53 -13.57 2.27 9.24
CA TRP A 53 -12.43 1.36 9.16
C TRP A 53 -11.09 2.08 9.38
N LEU A 54 -10.88 3.23 8.73
CA LEU A 54 -9.65 4.02 8.89
C LEU A 54 -9.50 4.61 10.29
N GLU A 55 -10.59 5.04 10.92
CA GLU A 55 -10.59 5.53 12.30
C GLU A 55 -10.22 4.43 13.30
N TYR A 56 -10.72 3.21 13.07
CA TYR A 56 -10.46 2.07 13.95
C TYR A 56 -9.03 1.52 13.79
N HIS A 57 -8.53 1.39 12.56
CA HIS A 57 -7.23 0.75 12.26
C HIS A 57 -6.07 1.74 12.08
N GLY A 58 -6.31 3.05 12.19
CA GLY A 58 -5.33 4.09 11.82
C GLY A 58 -4.02 4.05 12.62
N ASN A 59 -4.00 3.39 13.77
CA ASN A 59 -2.85 3.26 14.67
C ASN A 59 -2.17 1.87 14.62
N GLU A 60 -2.63 0.95 13.77
CA GLU A 60 -2.13 -0.43 13.76
C GLU A 60 -0.86 -0.64 12.92
N VAL A 61 -0.27 0.43 12.39
CA VAL A 61 0.93 0.32 11.56
C VAL A 61 2.12 -0.16 12.39
N GLN A 62 2.66 -1.33 12.05
CA GLN A 62 3.99 -1.75 12.45
C GLN A 62 4.96 -1.25 11.39
N GLY A 63 5.79 -0.27 11.75
CA GLY A 63 6.86 0.19 10.87
C GLY A 63 7.94 -0.88 10.74
N ASP A 64 8.34 -1.18 9.51
CA ASP A 64 9.56 -1.93 9.26
C ASP A 64 10.76 -1.04 9.67
N VAL A 65 11.39 -1.36 10.81
CA VAL A 65 12.65 -0.73 11.28
C VAL A 65 13.84 -1.56 10.82
#